data_AF-A0A9P0GCA7-F1
#
_entry.id   AF-A0A9P0GCA7-F1
#
_cell.length_a   1.000
_cell.length_b   1.000
_cell.length_c   1.000
_cell.angle_alpha   90.00
_cell.angle_beta   90.00
_cell.angle_gamma   90.00
#
_symmetry.space_group_name_H-M   'P 1'
#
loop_
_entity.id
_entity.type
_entity.pdbx_description
1 polymer ?
#
loop_
_entity_poly.entity_id
_entity_poly.type
_entity_poly.pdbx_seq_one_letter_code
_entity_poly.pdbx_strand_id
1 'polypeptide(L)'
;MSIISGQMRKSLPNLARECDRWGLSDRGAATVSSALLQDLGVLTKDDNSSVIDYSKVRRERQKLRKQNQSNDKKDFMLKSINIDGRKDLTRKTSLKGSSPRKRY
;
A
#
# COMPACT_ATOMS: atom_id res chain seq x y z
N MET A 1 10.22 -31.39 -20.58
CA MET A 1 9.38 -31.47 -19.37
C MET A 1 9.25 -30.07 -18.77
N SER A 2 8.16 -29.36 -19.07
CA SER A 2 7.93 -28.02 -18.51
C SER A 2 7.36 -28.17 -17.11
N ILE A 3 8.14 -27.84 -16.08
CA ILE A 3 7.64 -27.78 -14.70
C ILE A 3 6.76 -26.54 -14.63
N ILE A 4 5.45 -26.70 -14.87
CA ILE A 4 4.46 -25.70 -14.50
C ILE A 4 4.45 -25.69 -12.98
N SER A 5 5.32 -24.86 -12.38
CA SER A 5 5.22 -24.51 -10.97
C SER A 5 3.98 -23.64 -10.80
N GLY A 6 2.82 -24.29 -10.82
CA GLY A 6 1.53 -23.70 -10.53
C GLY A 6 1.55 -23.21 -9.10
N GLN A 7 2.03 -21.98 -8.89
CA GLN A 7 2.12 -21.41 -7.56
C GLN A 7 0.69 -21.35 -7.01
N MET A 8 0.42 -22.11 -5.94
CA MET A 8 -0.87 -22.09 -5.27
C MET A 8 -1.14 -20.69 -4.73
N ARG A 9 -1.97 -19.93 -5.45
CA ARG A 9 -2.35 -18.56 -5.13
C ARG A 9 -3.67 -18.58 -4.36
N LYS A 10 -3.60 -18.81 -3.05
CA LYS A 10 -4.74 -18.60 -2.15
C LYS A 10 -4.93 -17.10 -1.97
N SER A 11 -6.14 -16.61 -2.26
CA SER A 11 -6.54 -15.21 -2.03
C SER A 11 -6.86 -15.02 -0.55
N LEU A 12 -6.29 -14.00 0.09
CA LEU A 12 -6.43 -13.73 1.53
C LEU A 12 -6.75 -12.25 1.79
N PRO A 13 -7.86 -11.71 1.24
CA PRO A 13 -8.15 -10.28 1.29
C PRO A 13 -8.45 -9.78 2.71
N ASN A 14 -9.13 -10.59 3.52
CA ASN A 14 -9.47 -10.23 4.91
C ASN A 14 -8.22 -10.14 5.79
N LEU A 15 -7.32 -11.14 5.66
CA LEU A 15 -6.04 -11.12 6.35
C LEU A 15 -5.23 -9.88 5.97
N ALA A 16 -5.12 -9.58 4.68
CA ALA A 16 -4.39 -8.40 4.20
C ALA A 16 -4.99 -7.09 4.74
N ARG A 17 -6.32 -6.97 4.79
CA ARG A 17 -7.01 -5.80 5.33
C ARG A 17 -6.73 -5.60 6.82
N GLU A 18 -6.86 -6.66 7.62
CA GLU A 18 -6.56 -6.57 9.05
C GLU A 18 -5.07 -6.31 9.31
N CYS A 19 -4.18 -6.90 8.50
CA CYS A 19 -2.74 -6.60 8.59
C CYS A 19 -2.42 -5.12 8.33
N ASP A 20 -3.05 -4.50 7.33
CA ASP A 20 -2.90 -3.08 7.06
C ASP A 20 -3.56 -2.22 8.16
N ARG A 21 -4.68 -2.66 8.73
CA ARG A 21 -5.39 -1.97 9.81
C ARG A 21 -4.59 -1.91 11.12
N TRP A 22 -4.00 -3.04 11.52
CA TRP A 22 -3.26 -3.16 12.78
C TRP A 22 -1.75 -2.94 12.62
N GLY A 23 -1.27 -2.62 11.41
CA GLY A 23 0.14 -2.38 11.15
C GLY A 23 1.03 -3.63 11.32
N LEU A 24 0.48 -4.82 11.10
CA LEU A 24 1.23 -6.07 11.24
C LEU A 24 2.38 -6.17 10.21
N SER A 25 3.52 -6.68 10.66
CA SER A 25 4.62 -7.04 9.77
C SER A 25 4.24 -8.26 8.92
N ASP A 26 4.76 -8.33 7.69
CA ASP A 26 4.47 -9.46 6.79
C ASP A 26 4.88 -10.81 7.40
N ARG A 27 5.99 -10.82 8.16
CA ARG A 27 6.47 -12.00 8.89
C ARG A 27 5.54 -12.37 10.04
N GLY A 28 5.19 -11.40 10.90
CA GLY A 28 4.29 -11.65 12.03
C GLY A 28 2.92 -12.14 11.56
N ALA A 29 2.37 -11.52 10.52
CA ALA A 29 1.13 -11.95 9.89
C ALA A 29 1.20 -13.40 9.37
N ALA A 30 2.31 -13.78 8.71
CA ALA A 30 2.51 -15.14 8.22
C ALA A 30 2.60 -16.16 9.36
N THR A 31 3.31 -15.84 10.45
CA THR A 31 3.44 -16.71 11.62
C THR A 31 2.10 -16.91 12.32
N VAL A 32 1.37 -15.82 12.60
CA VAL A 32 0.04 -15.89 13.24
C VAL A 32 -0.94 -16.66 12.36
N SER A 33 -0.96 -16.40 11.06
CA SER A 33 -1.87 -17.10 10.14
C SER A 33 -1.55 -18.59 10.03
N SER A 34 -0.27 -18.93 9.97
CA SER A 34 0.17 -20.33 9.93
C SER A 34 -0.15 -21.06 11.23
N ALA A 35 0.00 -20.42 12.38
CA ALA A 35 -0.41 -20.97 13.68
C ALA A 35 -1.93 -21.20 13.74
N LEU A 36 -2.73 -20.21 13.35
CA LEU A 36 -4.19 -20.36 13.28
C LEU A 36 -4.63 -21.50 12.36
N LEU A 37 -3.95 -21.68 11.22
CA LEU A 37 -4.26 -22.79 10.30
C LEU A 37 -3.86 -24.16 10.87
N GLN A 38 -2.85 -24.23 11.74
CA GLN A 38 -2.50 -25.45 12.47
C GLN A 38 -3.56 -25.75 13.54
N ASP A 39 -3.97 -24.75 14.32
CA ASP A 39 -5.02 -24.90 15.35
C ASP A 39 -6.36 -25.34 14.75
N LEU A 40 -6.68 -24.85 13.55
CA LEU A 40 -7.88 -25.23 12.79
C LEU A 40 -7.76 -26.59 12.07
N GLY A 41 -6.60 -27.27 12.15
CA GLY A 41 -6.36 -28.55 11.49
C GLY A 41 -6.31 -28.49 9.96
N VAL A 42 -6.22 -27.29 9.37
CA VAL A 42 -6.10 -27.08 7.92
C VAL A 42 -4.67 -27.37 7.44
N LEU A 43 -3.69 -27.15 8.31
CA LEU A 43 -2.31 -27.57 8.12
C LEU A 43 -2.06 -28.85 8.91
N THR A 44 -1.90 -29.96 8.20
CA THR A 44 -1.35 -31.20 8.76
C THR A 44 0.17 -31.17 8.63
N LYS A 45 0.88 -31.97 9.44
CA LYS A 45 2.37 -32.03 9.39
C LYS A 45 2.90 -32.46 8.01
N ASP A 46 2.10 -33.21 7.26
CA ASP A 46 2.47 -33.76 5.96
C ASP A 46 2.11 -32.81 4.80
N ASP A 47 1.04 -32.01 4.92
CA ASP A 47 0.57 -31.10 3.87
C ASP A 47 0.98 -29.64 4.11
N ASN A 48 2.20 -29.30 3.70
CA ASN A 48 2.71 -27.92 3.74
C ASN A 48 2.21 -27.02 2.58
N SER A 49 1.33 -27.54 1.72
CA SER A 49 0.84 -26.83 0.54
C SER A 49 0.05 -25.55 0.88
N SER A 50 -0.64 -25.56 2.03
CA SER A 50 -1.49 -24.45 2.48
C SER A 50 -0.78 -23.45 3.41
N VAL A 51 0.53 -23.59 3.65
CA VAL A 51 1.27 -22.72 4.57
C VAL A 51 1.24 -21.27 4.08
N ILE A 52 0.93 -20.34 4.96
CA ILE A 52 0.93 -18.91 4.63
C ILE A 52 2.33 -18.36 4.90
N ASP A 53 3.11 -18.21 3.83
CA ASP A 53 4.42 -17.57 3.89
C ASP A 53 4.31 -16.03 3.83
N TYR A 54 5.40 -15.35 4.20
CA TYR A 54 5.46 -13.88 4.17
C TYR A 54 5.29 -13.30 2.75
N SER A 55 5.68 -14.04 1.72
CA SER A 55 5.55 -13.61 0.32
C SER A 55 4.10 -13.72 -0.18
N LYS A 56 3.29 -14.64 0.36
CA LYS A 56 1.85 -14.74 0.13
C LYS A 56 1.16 -13.56 0.78
N VAL A 57 1.46 -13.26 2.05
CA VAL A 57 0.93 -12.08 2.75
C VAL A 57 1.26 -10.78 2.01
N ARG A 58 2.55 -10.58 1.67
CA ARG A 58 3.01 -9.39 0.95
C ARG A 58 2.28 -9.21 -0.38
N ARG A 59 2.08 -10.29 -1.15
CA ARG A 59 1.37 -10.24 -2.44
C ARG A 59 -0.09 -9.85 -2.28
N GLU A 60 -0.78 -10.41 -1.30
CA GLU A 60 -2.19 -10.10 -1.04
C GLU A 60 -2.35 -8.64 -0.57
N ARG A 61 -1.47 -8.14 0.30
CA ARG A 61 -1.43 -6.71 0.67
C ARG A 61 -1.21 -5.79 -0.53
N GLN A 62 -0.27 -6.14 -1.42
CA GLN A 62 -0.03 -5.36 -2.62
C GLN A 62 -1.24 -5.33 -3.55
N LYS A 63 -1.96 -6.45 -3.70
CA LYS A 63 -3.22 -6.49 -4.47
C LYS A 63 -4.27 -5.58 -3.86
N LEU A 64 -4.47 -5.67 -2.54
CA LEU A 64 -5.44 -4.83 -1.82
C LEU A 64 -5.14 -3.34 -1.99
N ARG A 65 -3.87 -2.93 -1.85
CA ARG A 65 -3.45 -1.54 -2.04
C ARG A 65 -3.64 -1.05 -3.47
N LYS A 66 -3.31 -1.88 -4.47
CA LYS A 66 -3.56 -1.54 -5.88
C LYS A 66 -5.05 -1.37 -6.17
N GLN A 67 -5.89 -2.23 -5.60
CA GLN A 67 -7.34 -2.13 -5.72
C GLN A 67 -7.85 -0.83 -5.10
N ASN A 68 -7.42 -0.48 -3.88
CA ASN A 68 -7.78 0.78 -3.23
C ASN A 68 -7.34 2.00 -4.05
N GLN A 69 -6.09 2.04 -4.54
CA GLN A 69 -5.61 3.12 -5.40
C GLN A 69 -6.41 3.27 -6.70
N SER A 70 -6.92 2.17 -7.26
CA SER A 70 -7.74 2.22 -8.48
C SER A 70 -9.14 2.79 -8.21
N ASN A 71 -9.65 2.62 -6.98
CA ASN A 71 -10.90 3.23 -6.55
C ASN A 71 -10.69 4.72 -6.28
N ASP A 72 -9.61 5.06 -5.57
CA ASP A 72 -9.18 6.43 -5.33
C ASP A 72 -9.08 7.21 -6.65
N LYS A 73 -8.34 6.70 -7.65
CA LYS A 73 -8.18 7.38 -8.95
C LYS A 73 -9.47 7.65 -9.70
N LYS A 74 -10.55 6.90 -9.45
CA LYS A 74 -11.87 7.17 -10.03
C LYS A 74 -12.57 8.33 -9.32
N ASP A 75 -12.35 8.50 -8.02
CA ASP A 75 -12.85 9.62 -7.22
C ASP A 75 -12.00 10.90 -7.38
N PHE A 76 -10.68 10.76 -7.59
CA PHE A 76 -9.76 11.88 -7.80
C PHE A 76 -9.76 12.38 -9.26
N MET A 77 -10.92 12.81 -9.78
CA MET A 77 -10.94 13.99 -10.67
C MET A 77 -10.86 15.27 -9.80
N LEU A 78 -9.99 15.26 -8.80
CA LEU A 78 -9.82 16.35 -7.86
C LEU A 78 -8.79 17.32 -8.44
N LYS A 79 -9.31 18.45 -8.95
CA LYS A 79 -8.57 19.45 -9.73
C LYS A 79 -7.49 20.20 -8.93
N SER A 80 -7.47 20.07 -7.60
CA SER A 80 -6.35 20.47 -6.73
C SER A 80 -6.65 20.06 -5.29
N ILE A 81 -5.63 19.55 -4.58
CA ILE A 81 -5.64 19.39 -3.13
C ILE A 81 -4.74 20.51 -2.58
N ASN A 82 -5.36 21.57 -2.05
CA ASN A 82 -4.65 22.67 -1.42
C ASN A 82 -4.39 22.31 0.05
N ILE A 83 -3.18 21.84 0.34
CA ILE A 83 -2.70 21.61 1.72
C ILE A 83 -1.75 22.73 2.10
N ASP A 84 -2.23 23.98 2.00
CA ASP A 84 -1.59 25.07 2.72
C ASP A 84 -2.67 26.00 3.28
N GLY A 85 -2.80 25.97 4.60
CA GLY A 85 -3.64 26.88 5.37
C GLY A 85 -3.02 28.27 5.54
N ARG A 86 -1.86 28.57 4.93
CA ARG A 86 -1.30 29.93 4.95
C ARG A 86 -1.89 30.78 3.84
N LYS A 87 -2.92 31.52 4.21
CA LYS A 87 -3.47 32.65 3.47
C LYS A 87 -2.65 33.92 3.73
N ASP A 88 -1.31 33.84 3.73
CA ASP A 88 -0.48 35.02 3.95
C ASP A 88 -0.38 35.81 2.64
N LEU A 89 -1.31 36.75 2.48
CA LEU A 89 -1.41 37.77 1.43
C LEU A 89 -0.19 38.73 1.42
N THR A 90 1.02 38.24 1.15
CA THR A 90 2.18 39.14 0.99
C THR A 90 3.06 38.76 -0.19
N ARG A 91 2.55 38.95 -1.42
CA ARG A 91 3.41 39.44 -2.51
C ARG A 91 2.69 40.52 -3.30
N LYS A 92 3.15 41.75 -3.08
CA LYS A 92 2.82 42.94 -3.86
C LYS A 92 3.10 42.66 -5.34
N THR A 93 2.15 43.00 -6.19
CA THR A 93 2.36 43.18 -7.62
C THR A 93 3.37 44.31 -7.81
N SER A 94 4.61 43.99 -8.19
CA SER A 94 5.48 44.99 -8.82
C SER A 94 5.55 44.66 -10.31
N LEU A 95 4.81 45.47 -11.09
CA LEU A 95 4.93 45.55 -12.53
C LEU A 95 6.41 45.63 -12.92
N LYS A 96 6.77 44.90 -13.98
CA LYS A 96 8.07 44.95 -14.64
C LYS A 96 8.48 46.41 -14.92
N GLY A 97 9.74 46.73 -14.60
CA GLY A 97 10.50 47.73 -15.33
C GLY A 97 10.93 48.96 -14.52
N SER A 98 12.14 48.91 -13.95
CA SER A 98 13.16 49.95 -14.14
C SER A 98 14.40 49.59 -13.31
N SER A 99 15.55 49.45 -14.00
CA SER A 99 16.84 49.13 -13.40
C SER A 99 17.34 50.25 -12.48
N PRO A 100 17.90 49.96 -11.29
CA PRO A 100 18.64 50.94 -10.53
C PRO A 100 20.02 51.15 -11.16
N ARG A 101 20.29 52.33 -11.70
CA ARG A 101 21.65 52.76 -12.05
C ARG A 101 22.51 52.76 -10.79
N LYS A 102 23.53 51.91 -10.73
CA LYS A 102 24.64 52.06 -9.77
C LYS A 102 25.39 53.34 -10.10
N ARG A 103 25.53 54.24 -9.11
CA ARG A 103 26.63 55.20 -9.05
C ARG A 103 27.47 54.83 -7.84
N TYR A 104 28.79 54.93 -8.04
CA TYR A 104 29.85 54.68 -7.08
C TYR A 104 29.64 55.43 -5.77
#